data_AF-A0A5N5I1A2-F1
#
_entry.id   AF-A0A5N5I1A2-F1
#
_cell.length_a   1.000
_cell.length_b   1.000
_cell.length_c   1.000
_cell.angle_alpha   90.00
_cell.angle_beta   90.00
_cell.angle_gamma   90.00
#
_symmetry.space_group_name_H-M   'P 1'
#
loop_
_entity.id
_entity.type
_entity.pdbx_description
1 polymer ?
#
loop_
_entity_poly.entity_id
_entity_poly.type
_entity_poly.pdbx_seq_one_letter_code
_entity_poly.pdbx_strand_id
1 'polypeptide(L)'
;MAELNQAVTRMVFENYNVEKHLDDHLQSTVSTLRFNKYKKPEKIGTGQDNKWIGFDPLPSSFLFMACDGFQVWSNDRILSCTHRVNLKEYEERYSFGLFSYLEGYKPLHMLDYVQFYVANYRNVGAGFSVKEYCGF
;
A
#
# COMPACT_ATOMS: atom_id res chain seq x y z
N MET A 1 -2.96 -12.14 -10.65
CA MET A 1 -2.65 -11.13 -9.59
C MET A 1 -1.97 -11.76 -8.38
N ALA A 2 -2.50 -12.84 -7.79
CA ALA A 2 -1.85 -13.50 -6.65
C ALA A 2 -0.46 -14.08 -6.98
N GLU A 3 -0.33 -14.84 -8.07
CA GLU A 3 0.97 -15.38 -8.54
C GLU A 3 1.98 -14.27 -8.83
N LEU A 4 1.51 -13.16 -9.42
CA LEU A 4 2.34 -11.99 -9.67
C LEU A 4 2.84 -11.36 -8.37
N ASN A 5 1.97 -11.21 -7.37
CA ASN A 5 2.36 -10.74 -6.04
C ASN A 5 3.41 -11.66 -5.41
N GLN A 6 3.23 -12.98 -5.50
CA GLN A 6 4.19 -13.97 -5.00
C GLN A 6 5.54 -13.87 -5.73
N ALA A 7 5.54 -13.67 -7.05
CA ALA A 7 6.76 -13.51 -7.84
C ALA A 7 7.53 -12.26 -7.42
N VAL A 8 6.85 -11.11 -7.27
CA VAL A 8 7.49 -9.87 -6.80
C VAL A 8 8.00 -10.00 -5.37
N THR A 9 7.22 -10.60 -4.46
CA THR A 9 7.65 -10.85 -3.07
C THR A 9 8.90 -11.74 -3.02
N ARG A 10 8.94 -12.80 -3.83
CA ARG A 10 10.13 -13.66 -3.95
C ARG A 10 11.36 -12.85 -4.36
N MET A 11 11.25 -12.02 -5.40
CA MET A 11 12.36 -11.17 -5.85
C MET A 11 12.88 -10.24 -4.75
N VAL A 12 11.98 -9.68 -3.93
CA VAL A 12 12.37 -8.84 -2.78
C VAL A 12 13.10 -9.65 -1.72
N PHE A 13 12.61 -10.85 -1.37
CA PHE A 13 13.25 -11.71 -0.36
C PHE A 13 14.63 -12.19 -0.80
N GLU A 14 14.78 -12.56 -2.07
CA GLU A 14 16.07 -12.93 -2.67
C GLU A 14 17.06 -11.75 -2.64
N ASN A 15 16.60 -10.54 -2.96
CA ASN A 15 17.45 -9.34 -2.90
C ASN A 15 17.98 -9.05 -1.47
N TYR A 16 17.23 -9.46 -0.45
CA TYR A 16 17.58 -9.29 0.95
C TYR A 16 18.34 -10.50 1.53
N ASN A 17 18.52 -11.58 0.76
CA ASN A 17 19.11 -12.84 1.19
C ASN A 17 18.38 -13.47 2.40
N VAL A 18 17.04 -13.41 2.36
CA VAL A 18 16.15 -13.91 3.42
C VAL A 18 15.11 -14.90 2.89
N GLU A 19 15.39 -15.54 1.75
CA GLU A 19 14.51 -16.48 1.06
C GLU A 19 14.03 -17.63 1.95
N LYS A 20 14.79 -18.01 2.99
CA LYS A 20 14.37 -19.00 4.00
C LYS A 20 13.08 -18.64 4.75
N HIS A 21 12.69 -17.37 4.77
CA HIS A 21 11.47 -16.88 5.41
C HIS A 21 10.31 -16.66 4.42
N LEU A 22 10.53 -16.96 3.13
CA LEU A 22 9.53 -16.71 2.08
C LEU A 22 8.26 -17.53 2.31
N ASP A 23 8.39 -18.82 2.61
CA ASP A 23 7.23 -19.69 2.78
C ASP A 23 6.38 -19.28 3.99
N ASP A 24 7.01 -18.96 5.12
CA ASP A 24 6.33 -18.43 6.31
C ASP A 24 5.59 -17.12 6.01
N HIS A 25 6.23 -16.23 5.25
CA HIS A 25 5.63 -14.97 4.81
C HIS A 25 4.41 -15.23 3.92
N LEU A 26 4.53 -16.12 2.94
CA LEU A 26 3.44 -16.45 2.02
C LEU A 26 2.26 -17.13 2.73
N GLN A 27 2.52 -18.02 3.69
CA GLN A 27 1.48 -18.69 4.49
C GLN A 27 0.77 -17.71 5.43
N SER A 28 1.48 -16.70 5.94
CA SER A 28 0.93 -15.66 6.80
C SER A 28 0.30 -14.50 6.02
N THR A 29 0.34 -14.53 4.68
CA THR A 29 -0.19 -13.45 3.84
C THR A 29 -1.67 -13.66 3.54
N VAL A 30 -2.50 -12.75 4.04
CA VAL A 30 -3.91 -12.66 3.67
C VAL A 30 -4.08 -11.57 2.62
N SER A 31 -4.76 -11.90 1.52
CA SER A 31 -4.97 -10.94 0.43
C SER A 31 -6.45 -10.66 0.18
N THR A 32 -6.76 -9.41 -0.12
CA THR A 32 -8.11 -8.97 -0.50
C THR A 32 -8.08 -8.36 -1.90
N LEU A 33 -9.10 -8.65 -2.69
CA LEU A 33 -9.29 -8.04 -4.01
C LEU A 33 -10.37 -6.97 -3.90
N ARG A 34 -10.04 -5.73 -4.28
CA ARG A 34 -10.97 -4.60 -4.27
C ARG A 34 -11.21 -4.08 -5.67
N PHE A 35 -12.48 -3.97 -6.03
CA PHE A 35 -12.91 -3.22 -7.20
C PHE A 35 -13.22 -1.79 -6.80
N ASN A 36 -12.63 -0.83 -7.51
CA ASN A 36 -12.81 0.59 -7.24
C ASN A 36 -13.43 1.26 -8.46
N LYS A 37 -14.56 1.93 -8.25
CA LYS A 37 -15.14 2.90 -9.20
C LYS A 37 -14.82 4.30 -8.68
N TYR A 38 -14.21 5.12 -9.52
CA TYR A 38 -13.87 6.50 -9.18
C TYR A 38 -14.84 7.46 -9.86
N LYS A 39 -15.30 8.47 -9.11
CA LYS A 39 -16.11 9.59 -9.60
C LYS A 39 -15.46 10.90 -9.16
N LYS A 40 -15.63 11.97 -9.93
CA LYS A 40 -15.14 13.30 -9.58
C LYS A 40 -15.71 13.70 -8.20
N PRO A 41 -14.87 14.17 -7.26
CA PRO A 41 -15.37 14.73 -6.01
C PRO A 41 -16.06 16.09 -6.29
N GLU A 42 -17.18 16.36 -5.61
CA GLU A 42 -17.94 17.61 -5.76
C GLU A 42 -17.17 18.86 -5.29
N LYS A 43 -16.14 18.66 -4.45
CA LYS A 43 -15.22 19.71 -3.99
C LYS A 43 -13.79 19.28 -4.20
N ILE A 44 -13.02 20.13 -4.89
CA ILE A 44 -11.57 19.94 -5.05
C ILE A 44 -10.91 20.48 -3.78
N GLY A 45 -10.30 19.61 -2.98
CA GLY A 45 -9.48 20.03 -1.84
C GLY A 45 -8.18 20.65 -2.37
N THR A 46 -7.97 21.94 -2.12
CA THR A 46 -6.74 22.67 -2.44
C THR A 46 -5.67 22.37 -1.37
N GLY A 47 -5.19 21.13 -1.32
CA GLY A 47 -3.98 20.79 -0.56
C GLY A 47 -2.75 21.39 -1.23
N GLN A 48 -1.78 21.87 -0.46
CA GLN A 48 -0.51 22.36 -1.00
C GLN A 48 0.15 21.26 -1.84
N ASP A 49 0.47 21.57 -3.10
CA ASP A 49 1.08 20.64 -4.04
C ASP A 49 2.55 20.42 -3.67
N ASN A 50 2.80 19.45 -2.80
CA ASN A 50 4.07 18.71 -2.84
C ASN A 50 4.29 18.22 -4.29
N LYS A 51 5.54 18.08 -4.73
CA LYS A 51 5.86 17.64 -6.11
C LYS A 51 5.35 16.21 -6.34
N TRP A 52 4.16 16.05 -6.93
CA TRP A 52 3.61 14.77 -7.35
C TRP A 52 4.18 14.35 -8.71
N ILE A 53 4.52 13.07 -8.84
CA ILE A 53 4.92 12.48 -10.12
C ILE A 53 3.68 11.86 -10.78
N GLY A 54 3.35 12.31 -11.98
CA GLY A 54 2.29 11.71 -12.79
C GLY A 54 2.72 10.35 -13.34
N PHE A 55 1.79 9.39 -13.36
CA PHE A 55 2.00 8.06 -13.92
C PHE A 55 0.82 7.65 -14.79
N ASP A 56 1.06 7.50 -16.09
CA ASP A 56 0.12 6.97 -17.05
C ASP A 56 0.49 5.51 -17.38
N PRO A 57 -0.27 4.51 -16.89
CA PRO A 57 0.06 3.10 -17.12
C PRO A 57 -0.09 2.75 -18.61
N LEU A 58 0.86 1.98 -19.12
CA LEU A 58 0.73 1.37 -20.44
C LEU A 58 -0.41 0.34 -20.46
N PRO A 59 -1.06 0.11 -21.61
CA PRO A 59 -1.96 -1.03 -21.76
C PRO A 59 -1.28 -2.33 -21.31
N SER A 60 -2.02 -3.18 -20.57
CA SER A 60 -1.51 -4.46 -20.06
C SER A 60 -0.29 -4.36 -19.12
N SER A 61 -0.16 -3.24 -18.39
CA SER A 61 0.80 -3.10 -17.29
C SER A 61 0.10 -3.17 -15.93
N PHE A 62 0.87 -3.45 -14.88
CA PHE A 62 0.43 -3.40 -13.50
C PHE A 62 1.38 -2.54 -12.68
N LEU A 63 0.85 -1.93 -11.62
CA LEU A 63 1.63 -1.18 -10.65
C LEU A 63 1.74 -2.01 -9.36
N PHE A 64 2.96 -2.24 -8.90
CA PHE A 64 3.24 -2.78 -7.58
C PHE A 64 3.65 -1.62 -6.67
N MET A 65 3.04 -1.52 -5.49
CA MET A 65 3.30 -0.46 -4.53
C MET A 65 3.62 -1.07 -3.18
N ALA A 66 4.71 -0.62 -2.56
CA ALA A 66 5.00 -0.94 -1.17
C ALA A 66 4.04 -0.16 -0.26
N CYS A 67 3.44 -0.86 0.69
CA CYS A 67 2.64 -0.28 1.76
C CYS A 67 3.47 -0.19 3.05
N ASP A 68 2.91 0.43 4.07
CA ASP A 68 3.56 0.68 5.37
C ASP A 68 4.14 -0.60 6.01
N GLY A 69 3.44 -1.74 5.89
CA GLY A 69 3.95 -3.02 6.38
C GLY A 69 5.27 -3.45 5.74
N PHE A 70 5.44 -3.21 4.44
CA PHE A 70 6.70 -3.47 3.73
C PHE A 70 7.82 -2.51 4.15
N GLN A 71 7.47 -1.25 4.45
CA GLN A 71 8.42 -0.28 4.96
C GLN A 71 8.95 -0.67 6.34
N VAL A 72 8.09 -1.12 7.25
CA VAL A 72 8.52 -1.63 8.57
C VAL A 72 9.37 -2.88 8.42
N TRP A 73 8.91 -3.85 7.64
CA TRP A 73 9.63 -5.10 7.42
C TRP A 73 11.03 -4.87 6.85
N SER A 74 11.15 -3.95 5.89
CA SER A 74 12.44 -3.61 5.28
C SER A 74 13.31 -2.69 6.15
N ASN A 75 12.79 -2.21 7.28
CA ASN A 75 13.39 -1.18 8.13
C ASN A 75 13.75 0.09 7.33
N ASP A 76 12.75 0.71 6.70
CA ASP A 76 12.82 1.93 5.87
C ASP A 76 13.68 1.82 4.60
N ARG A 77 14.23 0.65 4.27
CA ARG A 77 14.96 0.45 3.00
C ARG A 77 14.03 0.50 1.78
N ILE A 78 12.76 0.11 1.94
CA ILE A 78 11.70 0.28 0.94
C ILE A 78 10.69 1.27 1.51
N LEU A 79 10.48 2.40 0.83
CA LEU A 79 9.54 3.42 1.28
C LEU A 79 8.10 3.08 0.86
N SER A 80 7.15 3.33 1.75
CA SER A 80 5.72 3.25 1.46
C SER A 80 5.31 4.31 0.43
N CYS A 81 4.53 3.88 -0.57
CA CYS A 81 4.13 4.75 -1.66
C CYS A 81 2.89 5.59 -1.29
N THR A 82 3.11 6.88 -1.03
CA THR A 82 2.01 7.85 -0.95
C THR A 82 1.47 8.11 -2.35
N HIS A 83 0.20 7.78 -2.60
CA HIS A 83 -0.41 7.87 -3.92
C HIS A 83 -1.77 8.58 -3.88
N ARG A 84 -2.14 9.24 -4.98
CA ARG A 84 -3.47 9.82 -5.18
C ARG A 84 -3.97 9.54 -6.59
N VAL A 85 -5.29 9.41 -6.74
CA VAL A 85 -5.93 9.28 -8.05
C VAL A 85 -6.60 10.61 -8.37
N ASN A 86 -6.12 11.25 -9.45
CA ASN A 86 -6.75 12.44 -10.02
C ASN A 86 -7.56 12.03 -11.25
N LEU A 87 -8.84 12.38 -11.27
CA LEU A 87 -9.71 12.15 -12.43
C LEU A 87 -9.74 13.38 -13.32
N LYS A 88 -9.75 13.15 -14.64
CA LYS A 88 -10.09 14.17 -15.63
C LYS A 88 -11.60 14.39 -15.65
N GLU A 89 -12.05 15.57 -16.05
CA GLU A 89 -13.41 16.07 -15.81
C GLU A 89 -14.55 15.21 -16.39
N TYR A 90 -14.26 14.34 -17.36
CA TYR A 90 -15.27 13.60 -18.13
C TYR A 90 -15.10 12.08 -18.12
N GLU A 91 -14.16 11.54 -17.32
CA GLU A 91 -13.83 10.11 -17.38
C GLU A 91 -14.25 9.36 -16.10
N GLU A 92 -15.11 8.35 -16.26
CA GLU A 92 -15.25 7.30 -15.25
C GLU A 92 -14.02 6.38 -15.30
N ARG A 93 -13.42 6.12 -14.15
CA ARG A 93 -12.31 5.17 -14.04
C ARG A 93 -12.70 3.99 -13.16
N TYR A 94 -12.27 2.81 -13.58
CA TYR A 94 -12.35 1.58 -12.80
C TYR A 94 -10.95 1.05 -12.53
N SER A 95 -10.73 0.44 -11.37
CA SER A 95 -9.50 -0.29 -11.09
C SER A 95 -9.75 -1.52 -10.22
N PHE A 96 -8.86 -2.50 -10.34
CA PHE A 96 -8.75 -3.61 -9.41
C PHE A 96 -7.47 -3.45 -8.62
N GLY A 97 -7.53 -3.63 -7.31
CA GLY A 97 -6.36 -3.64 -6.43
C GLY A 97 -6.32 -4.94 -5.64
N LEU A 98 -5.17 -5.62 -5.67
CA LEU A 98 -4.86 -6.69 -4.74
C LEU A 98 -4.09 -6.08 -3.56
N PHE A 99 -4.61 -6.26 -2.36
CA PHE A 99 -3.99 -5.77 -1.13
C PHE A 99 -3.62 -6.96 -0.26
N SER A 100 -2.33 -7.11 0.01
CA SER A 100 -1.77 -8.21 0.81
C SER A 100 -1.34 -7.70 2.17
N TYR A 101 -1.67 -8.46 3.20
CA TYR A 101 -1.45 -8.14 4.60
C TYR A 101 -0.85 -9.35 5.31
N LEU A 102 -0.08 -9.09 6.36
CA LEU A 102 0.45 -10.15 7.22
C LEU A 102 -0.51 -10.37 8.40
N GLU A 103 -0.93 -11.61 8.58
CA GLU A 103 -1.69 -12.05 9.75
C GLU A 103 -0.72 -12.66 10.78
N GLY A 104 -1.01 -12.46 12.07
CA GLY A 104 -0.22 -13.05 13.16
C GLY A 104 1.11 -12.36 13.51
N TYR A 105 1.57 -11.38 12.72
CA TYR A 105 2.80 -10.62 13.01
C TYR A 105 2.53 -9.49 14.02
N LYS A 106 2.79 -9.74 15.31
CA LYS A 106 2.85 -8.67 16.32
C LYS A 106 4.21 -7.94 16.18
N PRO A 107 4.22 -6.60 16.03
CA PRO A 107 3.27 -5.65 16.61
C PRO A 107 2.15 -5.15 15.67
N LEU A 108 2.06 -5.66 14.44
CA LEU A 108 1.13 -5.15 13.41
C LEU A 108 -0.09 -6.07 13.24
N HIS A 109 -1.05 -5.97 14.17
CA HIS A 109 -2.38 -6.51 13.93
C HIS A 109 -3.15 -5.54 13.01
N MET A 110 -3.55 -6.02 11.82
CA MET A 110 -4.11 -5.16 10.76
C MET A 110 -5.37 -4.40 11.18
N LEU A 111 -6.30 -5.06 11.88
CA LEU A 111 -7.53 -4.40 12.34
C LEU A 111 -7.20 -3.26 13.32
N ASP A 112 -6.24 -3.48 14.21
CA ASP A 112 -5.84 -2.50 15.22
C ASP A 112 -5.13 -1.33 14.55
N TYR A 113 -4.25 -1.60 13.58
CA TYR A 113 -3.58 -0.59 12.77
C TYR A 113 -4.57 0.26 11.96
N VAL A 114 -5.53 -0.37 11.28
CA VAL A 114 -6.53 0.35 10.47
C VAL A 114 -7.44 1.19 11.36
N GLN A 115 -7.89 0.65 12.49
CA GLN A 115 -8.70 1.40 13.46
C GLN A 115 -7.92 2.60 14.02
N PHE A 116 -6.67 2.38 14.41
CA PHE A 116 -5.78 3.44 14.86
C PHE A 116 -5.59 4.51 13.77
N TYR A 117 -5.29 4.11 12.53
CA TYR A 117 -5.07 5.03 11.42
C TYR A 117 -6.31 5.87 11.14
N VAL A 118 -7.49 5.24 11.04
CA VAL A 118 -8.76 5.94 10.80
C VAL A 118 -9.08 6.92 11.94
N ALA A 119 -8.85 6.53 13.19
CA ALA A 119 -9.08 7.38 14.35
C ALA A 119 -8.16 8.61 14.37
N ASN A 120 -6.92 8.46 13.92
CA ASN A 120 -5.91 9.52 14.00
C ASN A 120 -5.77 10.32 12.70
N TYR A 121 -6.24 9.83 11.54
CA TYR A 121 -6.01 10.43 10.21
C TYR A 121 -6.30 11.93 10.16
N ARG A 122 -7.34 12.42 10.87
CA ARG A 122 -7.66 13.85 10.92
C ARG A 122 -6.57 14.70 11.59
N ASN A 123 -5.84 14.13 12.53
CA ASN A 123 -4.82 14.82 13.33
C ASN A 123 -3.42 14.66 12.74
N VAL A 124 -3.08 13.47 12.21
CA VAL A 124 -1.74 13.15 11.69
C VAL A 124 -1.62 13.28 10.17
N GLY A 125 -2.75 13.37 9.46
CA GLY A 125 -2.78 13.44 8.00
C GLY A 125 -2.17 12.22 7.32
N ALA A 126 -1.77 12.39 6.06
CA ALA A 126 -1.13 11.34 5.26
C ALA A 126 0.35 11.08 5.64
N GLY A 127 0.92 11.85 6.57
CA GLY A 127 2.31 11.75 7.01
C GLY A 127 2.56 10.80 8.17
N PHE A 128 1.53 10.10 8.65
CA PHE A 128 1.64 9.17 9.76
C PHE A 128 2.53 7.97 9.41
N SER A 129 3.52 7.67 10.25
CA SER A 129 4.36 6.50 10.07
C SER A 129 3.85 5.35 10.92
N VAL A 130 3.67 4.18 10.32
CA VAL A 130 3.37 2.95 11.06
C VAL A 130 4.42 2.62 12.13
N LYS A 131 5.64 3.17 12.05
CA LYS A 131 6.64 3.06 13.13
C LYS A 131 6.17 3.75 14.41
N GLU A 132 5.52 4.91 14.29
CA GLU A 132 4.93 5.63 15.44
C GLU A 132 3.84 4.77 16.11
N TYR A 133 3.03 4.05 15.32
CA TYR A 133 2.05 3.09 15.85
C TYR A 133 2.74 1.92 16.58
N CYS A 134 3.84 1.42 16.02
CA CYS A 134 4.60 0.32 16.61
C CYS A 134 5.51 0.73 17.79
N GLY A 135 5.58 2.03 18.11
CA GLY A 135 6.41 2.55 19.21
C GLY A 135 7.91 2.56 18.94
N PHE A 136 8.31 2.66 17.67
CA PHE A 136 9.72 2.80 17.24
C PHE A 136 10.09 4.25 16.90
#